data_AF-A0A6N0DUB3-F1
#
_entry.id   AF-A0A6N0DUB3-F1
#
_cell.length_a   1.000
_cell.length_b   1.000
_cell.length_c   1.000
_cell.angle_alpha   90.00
_cell.angle_beta   90.00
_cell.angle_gamma   90.00
#
_symmetry.space_group_name_H-M   'P 1'
#
loop_
_entity.id
_entity.type
_entity.pdbx_description
1 polymer ?
#
loop_
_entity_poly.entity_id
_entity_poly.type
_entity_poly.pdbx_seq_one_letter_code
_entity_poly.pdbx_strand_id
1 'polypeptide(L)'
;MTEAVRVLHCLRAPVGGLFRHVHDLAKTQAELGLDVGIVCDSRTGGERAETMLRELSDVCRLGITRFSMARQPGIGDWLATRKVAKIAAETGAHILHGHGAKGGAYARLAGRRLRRKRPFPLVIYTPHGGSLHYSPKNPIGRIYIAAERWLARMTDAMIFESEFAARTYEEMICVPPCPARIVHNGLYPYEFYEVEVVDDAADFLFVGELRELKGVDVFLKALAKLQQDRPRAERDARAVIVGVGADAAKFHRLANRLGLRKRAIFAGPQPVGIGFARSRCLVVPSRAESLPYVVLEAVGARMPLIATDVGGIPEITAGVPMPLVPPGDVDALAVQMDSFLVDPHAFAERAAALQGVARQRFTVQEMTERITGLYFTLLETEPDA
;
A
#
# COMPACT_ATOMS: atom_id res chain seq x y z
N MET A 1 -3.00 -37.49 -4.98
CA MET A 1 -3.43 -36.08 -4.79
C MET A 1 -2.32 -35.43 -4.01
N THR A 2 -1.55 -34.54 -4.63
CA THR A 2 -0.55 -33.73 -3.92
C THR A 2 -1.29 -32.84 -2.91
N GLU A 3 -0.82 -32.81 -1.67
CA GLU A 3 -1.42 -32.00 -0.61
C GLU A 3 -1.33 -30.51 -0.99
N ALA A 4 -2.40 -29.75 -0.77
CA ALA A 4 -2.44 -28.34 -1.11
C ALA A 4 -1.37 -27.55 -0.31
N VAL A 5 -0.71 -26.58 -0.95
CA VAL A 5 0.27 -25.75 -0.24
C VAL A 5 -0.43 -24.85 0.76
N ARG A 6 0.03 -24.88 2.02
CA ARG A 6 -0.54 -24.16 3.15
C ARG A 6 0.21 -22.87 3.42
N VAL A 7 -0.44 -21.72 3.27
CA VAL A 7 0.16 -20.39 3.41
C VAL A 7 -0.49 -19.61 4.54
N LEU A 8 0.30 -19.16 5.51
CA LEU A 8 -0.15 -18.31 6.59
C LEU A 8 0.41 -16.89 6.44
N HIS A 9 -0.46 -15.93 6.12
CA HIS A 9 -0.10 -14.52 6.09
C HIS A 9 -0.13 -13.90 7.48
N CYS A 10 0.89 -13.12 7.82
CA CYS A 10 0.95 -12.39 9.08
C CYS A 10 1.17 -10.90 8.83
N LEU A 11 0.21 -10.08 9.25
CA LEU A 11 0.28 -8.62 9.20
C LEU A 11 -0.13 -8.02 10.54
N ARG A 12 0.28 -6.79 10.83
CA ARG A 12 -0.24 -6.09 12.01
C ARG A 12 -1.61 -5.49 11.72
N ALA A 13 -1.64 -4.37 11.00
CA ALA A 13 -2.86 -3.59 10.86
C ALA A 13 -3.61 -3.96 9.57
N PRO A 14 -4.88 -4.41 9.65
CA PRO A 14 -5.70 -4.68 8.48
C PRO A 14 -6.30 -3.37 7.92
N VAL A 15 -5.43 -2.44 7.50
CA VAL A 15 -5.83 -1.16 6.90
C VAL A 15 -4.90 -0.76 5.75
N GLY A 16 -5.44 0.05 4.84
CA GLY A 16 -4.67 0.68 3.75
C GLY A 16 -4.12 -0.32 2.73
N GLY A 17 -3.13 0.12 1.95
CA GLY A 17 -2.57 -0.63 0.82
C GLY A 17 -1.96 -1.98 1.21
N LEU A 18 -1.33 -2.09 2.38
CA LEU A 18 -0.79 -3.37 2.86
C LEU A 18 -1.91 -4.40 3.02
N PHE A 19 -3.01 -4.02 3.67
CA PHE A 19 -4.12 -4.94 3.88
C PHE A 19 -4.82 -5.27 2.57
N ARG A 20 -4.97 -4.30 1.66
CA ARG A 20 -5.49 -4.55 0.31
C ARG A 20 -4.64 -5.59 -0.43
N HIS A 21 -3.30 -5.47 -0.39
CA HIS A 21 -2.40 -6.45 -0.98
C HIS A 21 -2.60 -7.85 -0.40
N VAL A 22 -2.60 -7.99 0.93
CA VAL A 22 -2.77 -9.31 1.57
C VAL A 22 -4.14 -9.90 1.26
N HIS A 23 -5.17 -9.06 1.25
CA HIS A 23 -6.53 -9.49 0.95
C HIS A 23 -6.65 -10.08 -0.45
N ASP A 24 -6.18 -9.36 -1.46
CA ASP A 24 -6.26 -9.79 -2.86
C ASP A 24 -5.40 -11.03 -3.10
N LEU A 25 -4.18 -11.03 -2.55
CA LEU A 25 -3.27 -12.16 -2.65
C LEU A 25 -3.88 -13.42 -2.01
N ALA A 26 -4.42 -13.31 -0.80
CA ALA A 26 -5.01 -14.45 -0.09
C ALA A 26 -6.23 -15.01 -0.84
N LYS A 27 -7.07 -14.13 -1.39
CA LYS A 27 -8.23 -14.54 -2.20
C LYS A 27 -7.79 -15.31 -3.44
N THR A 28 -6.88 -14.73 -4.23
CA THR A 28 -6.47 -15.33 -5.50
C THR A 28 -5.58 -16.57 -5.30
N GLN A 29 -4.81 -16.67 -4.21
CA GLN A 29 -4.13 -17.90 -3.84
C GLN A 29 -5.11 -19.03 -3.50
N ALA A 30 -6.19 -18.72 -2.77
CA ALA A 30 -7.23 -19.70 -2.49
C ALA A 30 -7.95 -20.16 -3.78
N GLU A 31 -8.19 -19.25 -4.72
CA GLU A 31 -8.72 -19.56 -6.06
C GLU A 31 -7.77 -20.47 -6.88
N LEU A 32 -6.45 -20.34 -6.68
CA LEU A 32 -5.41 -21.22 -7.24
C LEU A 32 -5.28 -22.57 -6.51
N GLY A 33 -6.09 -22.81 -5.48
CA GLY A 33 -6.14 -24.09 -4.76
C GLY A 33 -5.18 -24.21 -3.57
N LEU A 34 -4.55 -23.10 -3.13
CA LEU A 34 -3.76 -23.09 -1.90
C LEU A 34 -4.68 -23.01 -0.67
N ASP A 35 -4.26 -23.63 0.42
CA ASP A 35 -4.94 -23.47 1.70
C ASP A 35 -4.37 -22.24 2.41
N VAL A 36 -5.16 -21.18 2.51
CA VAL A 36 -4.69 -19.87 3.01
C VAL A 36 -5.24 -19.56 4.39
N GLY A 37 -4.43 -18.89 5.23
CA GLY A 37 -4.86 -18.31 6.50
C GLY A 37 -4.28 -16.93 6.73
N ILE A 38 -4.92 -16.16 7.61
CA ILE A 38 -4.50 -14.79 7.95
C ILE A 38 -4.41 -14.61 9.46
N VAL A 39 -3.31 -14.01 9.92
CA VAL A 39 -3.12 -13.57 11.31
C VAL A 39 -2.93 -12.06 11.37
N CYS A 40 -3.82 -11.36 12.06
CA CYS A 40 -3.75 -9.89 12.16
C CYS A 40 -4.19 -9.28 13.50
N ASP A 41 -4.01 -7.97 13.66
CA ASP A 41 -4.41 -7.22 14.86
C ASP A 41 -5.93 -7.14 15.01
N SER A 42 -6.40 -7.34 16.23
CA SER A 42 -7.82 -7.19 16.58
C SER A 42 -8.22 -5.75 16.91
N ARG A 43 -7.27 -4.83 17.10
CA ARG A 43 -7.55 -3.47 17.59
C ARG A 43 -7.59 -2.39 16.49
N THR A 44 -7.25 -2.75 15.26
CA THR A 44 -7.18 -1.81 14.14
C THR A 44 -8.09 -2.28 13.00
N GLY A 45 -8.51 -1.34 12.16
CA GLY A 45 -9.32 -1.60 10.97
C GLY A 45 -10.81 -1.31 11.09
N GLY A 46 -11.39 -1.43 12.28
CA GLY A 46 -12.82 -1.19 12.50
C GLY A 46 -13.72 -2.05 11.59
N GLU A 47 -14.91 -1.53 11.31
CA GLU A 47 -15.94 -2.22 10.52
C GLU A 47 -15.47 -2.57 9.10
N ARG A 48 -14.72 -1.68 8.43
CA ARG A 48 -14.20 -1.94 7.08
C ARG A 48 -13.31 -3.18 7.05
N ALA A 49 -12.40 -3.33 8.01
CA ALA A 49 -11.55 -4.51 8.08
C ALA A 49 -12.35 -5.77 8.41
N GLU A 50 -13.38 -5.68 9.24
CA GLU A 50 -14.26 -6.81 9.55
C GLU A 50 -15.07 -7.27 8.33
N THR A 51 -15.54 -6.34 7.49
CA THR A 51 -16.22 -6.68 6.24
C THR A 51 -15.26 -7.37 5.27
N MET A 52 -14.09 -6.79 5.01
CA MET A 52 -13.10 -7.39 4.10
C MET A 52 -12.58 -8.75 4.61
N LEU A 53 -12.38 -8.94 5.92
CA LEU A 53 -11.98 -10.25 6.45
C LEU A 53 -13.13 -11.27 6.39
N ARG A 54 -14.39 -10.84 6.50
CA ARG A 54 -15.55 -11.74 6.33
C ARG A 54 -15.66 -12.24 4.90
N GLU A 55 -15.40 -11.39 3.91
CA GLU A 55 -15.33 -11.79 2.49
C GLU A 55 -14.30 -12.89 2.22
N LEU A 56 -13.25 -12.97 3.03
CA LEU A 56 -12.22 -14.02 2.92
C LEU A 56 -12.53 -15.28 3.74
N SER A 57 -13.55 -15.26 4.60
CA SER A 57 -13.77 -16.36 5.56
C SER A 57 -14.13 -17.68 4.88
N ASP A 58 -14.80 -17.63 3.73
CA ASP A 58 -15.18 -18.82 2.96
C ASP A 58 -14.01 -19.42 2.17
N VAL A 59 -12.98 -18.62 1.86
CA VAL A 59 -11.83 -19.04 1.05
C VAL A 59 -10.56 -19.32 1.87
N CYS A 60 -10.40 -18.68 3.03
CA CYS A 60 -9.28 -18.93 3.95
C CYS A 60 -9.49 -20.21 4.78
N ARG A 61 -9.19 -21.37 4.18
CA ARG A 61 -9.33 -22.70 4.81
C ARG A 61 -8.50 -22.91 6.09
N LEU A 62 -7.37 -22.21 6.26
CA LEU A 62 -6.58 -22.26 7.50
C LEU A 62 -7.12 -21.28 8.56
N GLY A 63 -8.17 -20.54 8.23
CA GLY A 63 -8.86 -19.61 9.12
C GLY A 63 -8.23 -18.22 9.18
N ILE A 64 -8.99 -17.29 9.78
CA ILE A 64 -8.59 -15.91 10.03
C ILE A 64 -8.53 -15.71 11.54
N THR A 65 -7.33 -15.51 12.08
CA THR A 65 -7.11 -15.31 13.51
C THR A 65 -6.75 -13.87 13.82
N ARG A 66 -7.44 -13.27 14.79
CA ARG A 66 -7.18 -11.90 15.25
C ARG A 66 -6.80 -11.87 16.73
N PHE A 67 -5.75 -11.12 17.08
CA PHE A 67 -5.41 -10.82 18.46
C PHE A 67 -4.66 -9.49 18.59
N SER A 68 -4.60 -8.93 19.81
CA SER A 68 -3.98 -7.63 20.05
C SER A 68 -2.48 -7.61 19.71
N MET A 69 -2.07 -6.71 18.80
CA MET A 69 -0.68 -6.48 18.37
C MET A 69 -0.30 -4.99 18.45
N ALA A 70 0.67 -4.62 19.30
CA ALA A 70 1.02 -3.22 19.55
C ALA A 70 1.70 -2.56 18.34
N ARG A 71 1.43 -1.26 18.15
CA ARG A 71 2.14 -0.46 17.15
C ARG A 71 3.60 -0.29 17.54
N GLN A 72 3.87 0.06 18.79
CA GLN A 72 5.22 0.23 19.31
C GLN A 72 5.84 -1.11 19.75
N PRO A 73 7.17 -1.26 19.70
CA PRO A 73 7.87 -2.40 20.26
C PRO A 73 7.62 -2.56 21.76
N GLY A 74 7.48 -3.79 22.24
CA GLY A 74 7.29 -4.05 23.68
C GLY A 74 7.16 -5.53 24.01
N ILE A 75 7.02 -5.83 25.31
CA ILE A 75 6.96 -7.22 25.83
C ILE A 75 5.84 -8.05 25.17
N GLY A 76 4.73 -7.39 24.80
CA GLY A 76 3.63 -8.02 24.08
C GLY A 76 4.01 -8.63 22.72
N ASP A 77 5.12 -8.19 22.11
CA ASP A 77 5.63 -8.74 20.86
C ASP A 77 6.07 -10.20 21.03
N TRP A 78 6.62 -10.57 22.19
CA TRP A 78 7.01 -11.95 22.45
C TRP A 78 5.78 -12.88 22.55
N LEU A 79 4.71 -12.41 23.20
CA LEU A 79 3.44 -13.14 23.25
C LEU A 79 2.82 -13.26 21.85
N ALA A 80 2.86 -12.19 21.06
CA ALA A 80 2.40 -12.20 19.67
C ALA A 80 3.18 -13.22 18.83
N THR A 81 4.52 -13.20 18.87
CA THR A 81 5.37 -14.19 18.20
C THR A 81 5.03 -15.62 18.62
N ARG A 82 4.83 -15.89 19.92
CA ARG A 82 4.46 -17.23 20.39
C ARG A 82 3.10 -17.67 19.86
N LYS A 83 2.12 -16.76 19.76
CA LYS A 83 0.82 -17.04 19.16
C LYS A 83 0.93 -17.32 17.67
N VAL A 84 1.67 -16.51 16.90
CA VAL A 84 1.92 -16.77 15.47
C VAL A 84 2.59 -18.14 15.27
N ALA A 85 3.61 -18.47 16.06
CA ALA A 85 4.27 -19.78 15.99
C ALA A 85 3.33 -20.94 16.34
N LYS A 86 2.44 -20.76 17.32
CA LYS A 86 1.43 -21.76 17.68
C LYS A 86 0.46 -21.99 16.52
N ILE A 87 -0.11 -20.93 15.95
CA ILE A 87 -1.05 -21.00 14.83
C ILE A 87 -0.38 -21.67 13.63
N ALA A 88 0.81 -21.22 13.23
CA ALA A 88 1.55 -21.81 12.11
C ALA A 88 1.81 -23.31 12.28
N ALA A 89 2.06 -23.78 13.51
CA ALA A 89 2.21 -25.19 13.81
C ALA A 89 0.87 -25.96 13.76
N GLU A 90 -0.20 -25.39 14.32
CA GLU A 90 -1.54 -26.00 14.34
C GLU A 90 -2.14 -26.11 12.94
N THR A 91 -1.88 -25.13 12.07
CA THR A 91 -2.32 -25.14 10.67
C THR A 91 -1.40 -25.96 9.77
N GLY A 92 -0.25 -26.44 10.26
CA GLY A 92 0.77 -27.13 9.45
C GLY A 92 1.22 -26.28 8.25
N ALA A 93 1.45 -24.98 8.46
CA ALA A 93 1.81 -24.08 7.37
C ALA A 93 3.13 -24.50 6.71
N HIS A 94 3.17 -24.51 5.38
CA HIS A 94 4.39 -24.66 4.59
C HIS A 94 5.09 -23.32 4.38
N ILE A 95 4.31 -22.24 4.26
CA ILE A 95 4.79 -20.87 4.10
C ILE A 95 4.25 -19.99 5.22
N LEU A 96 5.13 -19.21 5.85
CA LEU A 96 4.80 -18.15 6.78
C LEU A 96 5.23 -16.80 6.19
N HIS A 97 4.27 -16.08 5.60
CA HIS A 97 4.54 -14.83 4.88
C HIS A 97 4.20 -13.62 5.75
N GLY A 98 5.23 -12.91 6.21
CA GLY A 98 5.07 -11.69 6.98
C GLY A 98 4.97 -10.43 6.11
N HIS A 99 4.03 -9.55 6.44
CA HIS A 99 3.80 -8.28 5.74
C HIS A 99 3.93 -7.08 6.69
N GLY A 100 4.66 -6.07 6.23
CA GLY A 100 4.96 -4.88 7.03
C GLY A 100 5.91 -5.18 8.19
N ALA A 101 6.46 -4.13 8.81
CA ALA A 101 7.49 -4.28 9.84
C ALA A 101 7.11 -5.28 10.97
N LYS A 102 5.91 -5.14 11.55
CA LYS A 102 5.47 -5.96 12.69
C LYS A 102 5.04 -7.38 12.30
N GLY A 103 4.22 -7.52 11.24
CA GLY A 103 3.83 -8.84 10.73
C GLY A 103 5.04 -9.63 10.25
N GLY A 104 5.93 -8.96 9.51
CA GLY A 104 7.26 -9.44 9.13
C GLY A 104 8.09 -9.91 10.30
N ALA A 105 8.25 -9.08 11.34
CA ALA A 105 9.03 -9.48 12.53
C ALA A 105 8.43 -10.71 13.22
N TYR A 106 7.11 -10.78 13.40
CA TYR A 106 6.48 -11.93 14.03
C TYR A 106 6.62 -13.21 13.21
N ALA A 107 6.40 -13.14 11.89
CA ALA A 107 6.60 -14.26 10.98
C ALA A 107 8.04 -14.80 11.06
N ARG A 108 9.03 -13.92 10.93
CA ARG A 108 10.46 -14.28 10.96
C ARG A 108 10.90 -14.89 12.30
N LEU A 109 10.47 -14.28 13.42
CA LEU A 109 10.75 -14.82 14.75
C LEU A 109 10.04 -16.15 15.03
N ALA A 110 8.79 -16.29 14.57
CA ALA A 110 8.01 -17.51 14.71
C ALA A 110 8.61 -18.65 13.88
N GLY A 111 8.98 -18.39 12.61
CA GLY A 111 9.66 -19.35 11.75
C GLY A 111 10.98 -19.83 12.36
N ARG A 112 11.83 -18.91 12.87
CA ARG A 112 13.06 -19.29 13.59
C ARG A 112 12.78 -20.22 14.79
N ARG A 113 11.68 -20.01 15.50
CA ARG A 113 11.27 -20.88 16.62
C ARG A 113 10.83 -22.25 16.13
N LEU A 114 10.12 -22.31 15.01
CA LEU A 114 9.59 -23.53 14.42
C LEU A 114 10.65 -24.37 13.72
N ARG A 115 11.71 -23.77 13.16
CA ARG A 115 12.86 -24.48 12.57
C ARG A 115 13.53 -25.53 13.47
N ARG A 116 13.27 -25.48 14.78
CA ARG A 116 13.74 -26.50 15.74
C ARG A 116 12.89 -27.78 15.75
N LYS A 117 11.81 -27.82 14.98
CA LYS A 117 10.87 -28.94 14.83
C LYS A 117 10.65 -29.15 13.33
N ARG A 118 10.74 -30.39 12.85
CA ARG A 118 10.43 -30.73 11.46
C ARG A 118 9.04 -31.35 11.35
N PRO A 119 8.29 -31.10 10.25
CA PRO A 119 8.56 -30.09 9.21
C PRO A 119 8.42 -28.64 9.74
N PHE A 120 9.08 -27.67 9.09
CA PHE A 120 8.99 -26.24 9.44
C PHE A 120 8.54 -25.40 8.23
N PRO A 121 7.92 -24.23 8.45
CA PRO A 121 7.55 -23.34 7.36
C PRO A 121 8.75 -22.54 6.84
N LEU A 122 8.79 -22.34 5.52
CA LEU A 122 9.59 -21.29 4.88
C LEU A 122 9.07 -19.91 5.30
N VAL A 123 9.98 -18.96 5.49
CA VAL A 123 9.67 -17.61 5.97
C VAL A 123 9.86 -16.58 4.85
N ILE A 124 8.77 -15.96 4.43
CA ILE A 124 8.77 -14.94 3.38
C ILE A 124 8.47 -13.56 3.99
N TYR A 125 9.08 -12.50 3.47
CA TYR A 125 8.86 -11.14 3.96
C TYR A 125 8.57 -10.12 2.85
N THR A 126 7.51 -9.32 3.03
CA THR A 126 7.23 -8.12 2.22
C THR A 126 7.16 -6.86 3.09
N PRO A 127 8.08 -5.89 2.93
CA PRO A 127 8.17 -4.72 3.83
C PRO A 127 7.01 -3.72 3.76
N HIS A 128 6.36 -3.51 2.60
CA HIS A 128 5.25 -2.55 2.43
C HIS A 128 5.57 -1.12 2.92
N GLY A 129 6.81 -0.67 2.74
CA GLY A 129 7.32 0.66 3.16
C GLY A 129 7.48 0.90 4.68
N GLY A 130 6.83 0.12 5.55
CA GLY A 130 6.69 0.44 6.98
C GLY A 130 8.00 0.56 7.77
N SER A 131 8.97 -0.32 7.53
CA SER A 131 10.32 -0.24 8.13
C SER A 131 11.22 0.80 7.42
N LEU A 132 10.89 1.14 6.17
CA LEU A 132 11.69 2.01 5.31
C LEU A 132 11.46 3.51 5.59
N HIS A 133 10.45 3.88 6.37
CA HIS A 133 10.19 5.28 6.71
C HIS A 133 10.94 5.79 7.95
N TYR A 134 11.76 4.95 8.62
CA TYR A 134 12.52 5.39 9.79
C TYR A 134 13.87 5.97 9.38
N SER A 135 14.10 7.23 9.76
CA SER A 135 15.38 7.88 9.46
C SER A 135 16.54 7.28 10.26
N PRO A 136 17.70 7.01 9.63
CA PRO A 136 18.91 6.54 10.31
C PRO A 136 19.52 7.60 11.25
N LYS A 137 19.05 8.86 11.15
CA LYS A 137 19.51 9.99 11.96
C LYS A 137 19.00 9.94 13.40
N ASN A 138 17.95 9.15 13.68
CA ASN A 138 17.37 9.04 15.03
C ASN A 138 17.78 7.74 15.73
N PRO A 139 18.03 7.74 17.06
CA PRO A 139 18.45 6.55 17.81
C PRO A 139 17.49 5.36 17.67
N ILE A 140 16.19 5.64 17.67
CA ILE A 140 15.14 4.63 17.45
C ILE A 140 15.27 4.01 16.04
N GLY A 141 15.55 4.82 15.02
CA GLY A 141 15.76 4.35 13.65
C GLY A 141 16.94 3.38 13.55
N ARG A 142 18.05 3.65 14.26
CA ARG A 142 19.20 2.74 14.31
C ARG A 142 18.86 1.37 14.91
N ILE A 143 18.03 1.34 15.96
CA ILE A 143 17.56 0.09 16.57
C ILE A 143 16.71 -0.70 15.56
N TYR A 144 15.79 -0.03 14.86
CA TYR A 144 14.98 -0.67 13.82
C TYR A 144 15.85 -1.25 12.68
N ILE A 145 16.83 -0.49 12.20
CA ILE A 145 17.75 -0.95 11.15
C ILE A 145 18.54 -2.17 11.62
N ALA A 146 19.10 -2.13 12.82
CA ALA A 146 19.82 -3.27 13.39
C ALA A 146 18.93 -4.51 13.55
N ALA A 147 17.68 -4.32 14.01
CA ALA A 147 16.71 -5.40 14.13
C ALA A 147 16.35 -6.00 12.76
N GLU A 148 16.09 -5.18 11.75
CA GLU A 148 15.80 -5.64 10.38
C GLU A 148 16.99 -6.40 9.77
N ARG A 149 18.23 -5.91 9.93
CA ARG A 149 19.45 -6.63 9.49
C ARG A 149 19.57 -8.02 10.12
N TRP A 150 19.25 -8.12 11.41
CA TRP A 150 19.28 -9.39 12.11
C TRP A 150 18.15 -10.33 11.65
N LEU A 151 16.95 -9.79 11.42
CA LEU A 151 15.80 -10.53 10.88
C LEU A 151 16.01 -10.98 9.43
N ALA A 152 16.78 -10.24 8.63
CA ALA A 152 17.11 -10.63 7.26
C ALA A 152 17.83 -11.99 7.20
N ARG A 153 18.64 -12.31 8.20
CA ARG A 153 19.41 -13.58 8.28
C ARG A 153 18.55 -14.81 8.59
N MET A 154 17.27 -14.63 8.90
CA MET A 154 16.32 -15.72 9.17
C MET A 154 15.10 -15.66 8.24
N THR A 155 15.27 -15.02 7.09
CA THR A 155 14.26 -14.90 6.04
C THR A 155 14.69 -15.78 4.86
N ASP A 156 13.78 -16.59 4.34
CA ASP A 156 14.03 -17.51 3.22
C ASP A 156 13.90 -16.82 1.87
N ALA A 157 12.99 -15.85 1.75
CA ALA A 157 12.96 -14.95 0.62
C ALA A 157 12.28 -13.61 0.94
N MET A 158 12.60 -12.60 0.14
CA MET A 158 12.00 -11.26 0.23
C MET A 158 11.26 -10.91 -1.05
N ILE A 159 10.12 -10.24 -0.89
CA ILE A 159 9.35 -9.68 -1.99
C ILE A 159 9.25 -8.18 -1.76
N PHE A 160 9.60 -7.39 -2.76
CA PHE A 160 9.47 -5.94 -2.75
C PHE A 160 8.38 -5.51 -3.72
N GLU A 161 7.50 -4.63 -3.27
CA GLU A 161 6.41 -4.12 -4.10
C GLU A 161 6.89 -3.21 -5.24
N SER A 162 8.15 -2.78 -5.23
CA SER A 162 8.71 -1.88 -6.24
C SER A 162 10.25 -1.92 -6.24
N GLU A 163 10.87 -1.48 -7.33
CA GLU A 163 12.32 -1.26 -7.41
C GLU A 163 12.80 -0.24 -6.38
N PHE A 164 12.07 0.86 -6.22
CA PHE A 164 12.36 1.85 -5.18
C PHE A 164 12.41 1.21 -3.79
N ALA A 165 11.44 0.34 -3.45
CA ALA A 165 11.40 -0.33 -2.15
C ALA A 165 12.60 -1.27 -1.95
N ALA A 166 13.00 -2.00 -3.00
CA ALA A 166 14.19 -2.86 -2.98
C ALA A 166 15.47 -2.05 -2.76
N ARG A 167 15.72 -1.01 -3.57
CA ARG A 167 16.90 -0.14 -3.43
C ARG A 167 16.96 0.54 -2.06
N THR A 168 15.83 1.08 -1.61
CA THR A 168 15.72 1.71 -0.28
C THR A 168 16.03 0.72 0.84
N TYR A 169 15.60 -0.53 0.71
CA TYR A 169 15.96 -1.57 1.67
C TYR A 169 17.46 -1.89 1.64
N GLU A 170 18.07 -2.00 0.46
CA GLU A 170 19.50 -2.25 0.30
C GLU A 170 20.35 -1.15 0.93
N GLU A 171 20.01 0.10 0.64
CA GLU A 171 20.73 1.29 1.11
C GLU A 171 20.63 1.47 2.63
N MET A 172 19.43 1.29 3.20
CA MET A 172 19.22 1.56 4.63
C MET A 172 19.46 0.35 5.52
N ILE A 173 19.11 -0.85 5.04
CA ILE A 173 19.18 -2.09 5.80
C ILE A 173 20.39 -2.89 5.32
N CYS A 174 20.26 -3.68 4.26
CA CYS A 174 21.34 -4.46 3.67
C CYS A 174 20.90 -5.04 2.33
N VAL A 175 21.86 -5.43 1.50
CA VAL A 175 21.61 -6.37 0.41
C VAL A 175 20.94 -7.63 0.98
N PRO A 176 19.76 -8.04 0.47
CA PRO A 176 19.08 -9.24 0.95
C PRO A 176 20.01 -10.47 0.90
N PRO A 177 20.22 -11.20 2.01
CA PRO A 177 21.08 -12.38 2.03
C PRO A 177 20.36 -13.64 1.52
N CYS A 178 19.21 -13.48 0.88
CA CYS A 178 18.28 -14.52 0.44
C CYS A 178 17.68 -14.11 -0.92
N PRO A 179 17.05 -15.03 -1.67
CA PRO A 179 16.33 -14.68 -2.89
C PRO A 179 15.38 -13.48 -2.68
N ALA A 180 15.52 -12.47 -3.53
CA ALA A 180 14.68 -11.29 -3.53
C ALA A 180 14.01 -11.10 -4.89
N ARG A 181 12.72 -10.78 -4.90
CA ARG A 181 11.94 -10.50 -6.11
C ARG A 181 11.21 -9.18 -5.99
N ILE A 182 11.17 -8.41 -7.07
CA ILE A 182 10.27 -7.27 -7.20
C ILE A 182 8.97 -7.77 -7.83
N VAL A 183 7.87 -7.65 -7.10
CA VAL A 183 6.52 -8.01 -7.57
C VAL A 183 5.58 -6.86 -7.23
N HIS A 184 5.13 -6.15 -8.27
CA HIS A 184 4.23 -5.01 -8.12
C HIS A 184 2.84 -5.43 -7.63
N ASN A 185 2.17 -4.51 -6.95
CA ASN A 185 0.77 -4.68 -6.60
C ASN A 185 -0.10 -4.70 -7.86
N GLY A 186 -1.17 -5.50 -7.81
CA GLY A 186 -2.09 -5.66 -8.93
C GLY A 186 -3.49 -5.14 -8.66
N LEU A 187 -4.24 -4.92 -9.74
CA LEU A 187 -5.67 -4.66 -9.77
C LEU A 187 -6.42 -5.84 -10.41
N TYR A 188 -7.67 -6.04 -10.02
CA TYR A 188 -8.54 -7.00 -10.70
C TYR A 188 -9.00 -6.46 -12.06
N PRO A 189 -9.36 -7.34 -13.02
CA PRO A 189 -9.86 -6.92 -14.33
C PRO A 189 -11.03 -5.92 -14.27
N TYR A 190 -11.95 -6.10 -13.32
CA TYR A 190 -13.10 -5.21 -13.14
C TYR A 190 -12.74 -3.83 -12.56
N GLU A 191 -11.53 -3.65 -12.03
CA GLU A 191 -11.01 -2.36 -11.55
C GLU A 191 -10.41 -1.54 -12.70
N PHE A 192 -10.37 -2.08 -13.93
CA PHE A 192 -10.01 -1.35 -15.15
C PHE A 192 -11.26 -0.87 -15.89
N TYR A 193 -11.80 0.29 -15.49
CA TYR A 193 -13.01 0.89 -16.04
C TYR A 193 -12.80 2.38 -16.32
N GLU A 194 -13.77 3.01 -16.97
CA GLU A 194 -13.81 4.47 -17.12
C GLU A 194 -14.76 5.04 -16.08
N VAL A 195 -14.25 5.91 -15.21
CA VAL A 195 -15.10 6.51 -14.17
C VAL A 195 -16.12 7.46 -14.77
N GLU A 196 -17.39 7.25 -14.42
CA GLU A 196 -18.46 8.20 -14.70
C GLU A 196 -18.43 9.33 -13.67
N VAL A 197 -18.05 10.53 -14.12
CA VAL A 197 -17.94 11.72 -13.28
C VAL A 197 -19.29 12.45 -13.23
N VAL A 198 -19.76 12.80 -12.04
CA VAL A 198 -21.02 13.53 -11.85
C VAL A 198 -20.90 14.99 -12.32
N ASP A 199 -22.02 15.60 -12.74
CA ASP A 199 -22.03 16.96 -13.30
C ASP A 199 -21.36 18.01 -12.39
N ASP A 200 -21.71 18.00 -11.10
CA ASP A 200 -21.18 18.92 -10.07
C ASP A 200 -19.87 18.42 -9.42
N ALA A 201 -19.08 17.59 -10.12
CA ALA A 201 -17.80 17.12 -9.60
C ALA A 201 -16.84 18.27 -9.27
N ALA A 202 -16.03 18.06 -8.23
CA ALA A 202 -14.91 18.92 -7.90
C ALA A 202 -13.80 18.77 -8.95
N ASP A 203 -12.92 19.75 -9.06
CA ASP A 203 -11.82 19.68 -10.01
C ASP A 203 -10.75 18.69 -9.52
N PHE A 204 -10.49 18.69 -8.21
CA PHE A 204 -9.43 17.88 -7.60
C PHE A 204 -9.92 16.91 -6.53
N LEU A 205 -9.21 15.80 -6.41
CA LEU A 205 -9.36 14.79 -5.36
C LEU A 205 -8.03 14.58 -4.65
N PHE A 206 -8.08 14.52 -3.33
CA PHE A 206 -7.04 13.90 -2.53
C PHE A 206 -7.63 12.66 -1.85
N VAL A 207 -6.95 11.52 -1.91
CA VAL A 207 -7.33 10.30 -1.16
C VAL A 207 -6.11 9.78 -0.41
N GLY A 208 -6.22 9.65 0.91
CA GLY A 208 -5.16 9.06 1.72
C GLY A 208 -5.30 9.29 3.22
N GLU A 209 -4.39 8.68 3.99
CA GLU A 209 -4.27 8.96 5.42
C GLU A 209 -3.90 10.44 5.62
N LEU A 210 -4.67 11.16 6.45
CA LEU A 210 -4.43 12.57 6.73
C LEU A 210 -3.19 12.73 7.62
N ARG A 211 -2.02 12.74 6.97
CA ARG A 211 -0.67 12.86 7.55
C ARG A 211 0.23 13.72 6.67
N GLU A 212 1.26 14.30 7.28
CA GLU A 212 2.25 15.13 6.56
C GLU A 212 2.97 14.38 5.44
N LEU A 213 3.29 13.10 5.63
CA LEU A 213 3.96 12.30 4.60
C LEU A 213 3.15 12.19 3.30
N LYS A 214 1.82 12.33 3.36
CA LYS A 214 0.93 12.33 2.18
C LYS A 214 0.78 13.71 1.54
N GLY A 215 1.42 14.74 2.07
CA GLY A 215 1.43 16.07 1.45
C GLY A 215 0.12 16.84 1.50
N VAL A 216 -0.79 16.53 2.44
CA VAL A 216 -2.08 17.24 2.57
C VAL A 216 -1.88 18.75 2.73
N ASP A 217 -0.81 19.19 3.41
CA ASP A 217 -0.48 20.61 3.52
C ASP A 217 -0.02 21.21 2.19
N VAL A 218 0.73 20.46 1.38
CA VAL A 218 1.20 20.88 0.05
C VAL A 218 -0.01 21.04 -0.87
N PHE A 219 -0.93 20.05 -0.85
CA PHE A 219 -2.18 20.11 -1.60
C PHE A 219 -3.00 21.36 -1.28
N LEU A 220 -3.24 21.62 0.02
CA LEU A 220 -4.01 22.77 0.47
C LEU A 220 -3.33 24.10 0.09
N LYS A 221 -2.01 24.20 0.25
CA LYS A 221 -1.26 25.41 -0.13
C LYS A 221 -1.30 25.64 -1.64
N ALA A 222 -1.17 24.59 -2.45
CA ALA A 222 -1.23 24.69 -3.91
C ALA A 222 -2.63 25.10 -4.38
N LEU A 223 -3.69 24.54 -3.77
CA LEU A 223 -5.07 24.95 -4.04
C LEU A 223 -5.32 26.42 -3.67
N ALA A 224 -4.77 26.90 -2.55
CA ALA A 224 -4.87 28.31 -2.16
C ALA A 224 -4.11 29.23 -3.13
N LYS A 225 -2.91 28.84 -3.53
CA LYS A 225 -2.09 29.57 -4.51
C LYS A 225 -2.80 29.67 -5.86
N LEU A 226 -3.34 28.57 -6.37
CA LEU A 226 -4.11 28.52 -7.62
C LEU A 226 -5.25 29.54 -7.66
N GLN A 227 -5.89 29.78 -6.51
CA GLN A 227 -6.97 30.78 -6.39
C GLN A 227 -6.45 32.21 -6.43
N GLN A 228 -5.29 32.46 -5.83
CA GLN A 228 -4.63 33.76 -5.85
C GLN A 228 -4.14 34.11 -7.26
N ASP A 229 -3.61 33.13 -7.97
CA ASP A 229 -3.05 33.31 -9.32
C ASP A 229 -4.15 33.40 -10.41
N ARG A 230 -5.41 33.03 -10.08
CA ARG A 230 -6.58 33.11 -10.98
C ARG A 230 -7.70 34.04 -10.48
N PRO A 231 -7.46 35.34 -10.26
CA PRO A 231 -8.47 36.24 -9.71
C PRO A 231 -9.64 36.54 -10.67
N ARG A 232 -9.52 36.20 -11.96
CA ARG A 232 -10.54 36.42 -13.00
C ARG A 232 -11.15 35.13 -13.56
N ALA A 233 -10.89 33.97 -12.93
CA ALA A 233 -11.54 32.73 -13.36
C ALA A 233 -13.06 32.82 -13.15
N GLU A 234 -13.83 32.25 -14.09
CA GLU A 234 -15.30 32.24 -14.03
C GLU A 234 -15.84 31.50 -12.81
N ARG A 235 -15.08 30.51 -12.31
CA ARG A 235 -15.37 29.81 -11.05
C ARG A 235 -14.08 29.42 -10.34
N ASP A 236 -14.20 29.26 -9.03
CA ASP A 236 -13.12 28.80 -8.18
C ASP A 236 -12.89 27.30 -8.28
N ALA A 237 -11.63 26.89 -8.26
CA ALA A 237 -11.27 25.47 -8.19
C ALA A 237 -11.72 24.84 -6.86
N ARG A 238 -12.38 23.67 -6.95
CA ARG A 238 -12.88 22.89 -5.82
C ARG A 238 -12.10 21.59 -5.66
N ALA A 239 -11.99 21.13 -4.42
CA ALA A 239 -11.34 19.89 -4.06
C ALA A 239 -12.16 19.07 -3.06
N VAL A 240 -12.11 17.76 -3.22
CA VAL A 240 -12.60 16.77 -2.24
C VAL A 240 -11.40 16.08 -1.59
N ILE A 241 -11.42 15.96 -0.26
CA ILE A 241 -10.38 15.32 0.54
C ILE A 241 -11.01 14.11 1.23
N VAL A 242 -10.56 12.92 0.83
CA VAL A 242 -11.03 11.63 1.31
C VAL A 242 -9.98 11.00 2.22
N GLY A 243 -10.42 10.60 3.40
CA GLY A 243 -9.61 9.87 4.36
C GLY A 243 -9.70 10.43 5.77
N VAL A 244 -8.93 9.79 6.65
CA VAL A 244 -8.83 10.13 8.07
C VAL A 244 -7.37 10.02 8.49
N GLY A 245 -7.02 10.62 9.61
CA GLY A 245 -5.67 10.54 10.15
C GLY A 245 -5.51 11.36 11.41
N ALA A 246 -4.47 11.06 12.18
CA ALA A 246 -4.20 11.76 13.44
C ALA A 246 -4.02 13.28 13.26
N ASP A 247 -3.58 13.72 12.08
CA ASP A 247 -3.35 15.14 11.77
C ASP A 247 -4.57 15.83 11.13
N ALA A 248 -5.74 15.18 11.07
CA ALA A 248 -6.94 15.74 10.43
C ALA A 248 -7.29 17.15 10.95
N ALA A 249 -7.32 17.32 12.27
CA ALA A 249 -7.63 18.61 12.90
C ALA A 249 -6.61 19.72 12.52
N LYS A 250 -5.34 19.35 12.30
CA LYS A 250 -4.30 20.27 11.83
C LYS A 250 -4.59 20.75 10.40
N PHE A 251 -4.99 19.84 9.51
CA PHE A 251 -5.30 20.19 8.12
C PHE A 251 -6.60 20.98 7.98
N HIS A 252 -7.63 20.70 8.79
CA HIS A 252 -8.81 21.56 8.88
C HIS A 252 -8.46 23.00 9.28
N ARG A 253 -7.60 23.17 10.30
CA ARG A 253 -7.13 24.51 10.70
C ARG A 253 -6.31 25.19 9.59
N LEU A 254 -5.49 24.44 8.87
CA LEU A 254 -4.74 24.97 7.73
C LEU A 254 -5.67 25.44 6.61
N ALA A 255 -6.64 24.61 6.21
CA ALA A 255 -7.63 24.97 5.19
C ALA A 255 -8.41 26.24 5.57
N ASN A 256 -8.81 26.38 6.84
CA ASN A 256 -9.47 27.59 7.34
C ASN A 256 -8.58 28.83 7.24
N ARG A 257 -7.30 28.74 7.65
CA ARG A 257 -6.35 29.86 7.54
C ARG A 257 -6.07 30.26 6.09
N LEU A 258 -6.13 29.32 5.16
CA LEU A 258 -5.97 29.56 3.72
C LEU A 258 -7.26 30.02 3.03
N GLY A 259 -8.37 30.21 3.75
CA GLY A 259 -9.65 30.63 3.15
C GLY A 259 -10.38 29.56 2.35
N LEU A 260 -10.00 28.28 2.48
CA LEU A 260 -10.47 27.17 1.64
C LEU A 260 -11.77 26.50 2.11
N ARG A 261 -12.42 27.01 3.16
CA ARG A 261 -13.54 26.30 3.83
C ARG A 261 -14.68 25.89 2.90
N LYS A 262 -14.99 26.70 1.86
CA LYS A 262 -16.04 26.39 0.87
C LYS A 262 -15.53 25.63 -0.36
N ARG A 263 -14.20 25.46 -0.47
CA ARG A 263 -13.51 24.98 -1.68
C ARG A 263 -12.79 23.66 -1.47
N ALA A 264 -12.45 23.31 -0.23
CA ALA A 264 -11.87 22.02 0.14
C ALA A 264 -12.83 21.27 1.08
N ILE A 265 -13.54 20.28 0.55
CA ILE A 265 -14.52 19.48 1.29
C ILE A 265 -13.80 18.26 1.85
N PHE A 266 -13.69 18.18 3.18
CA PHE A 266 -13.21 16.99 3.87
C PHE A 266 -14.38 16.00 4.02
N ALA A 267 -14.42 14.99 3.15
CA ALA A 267 -15.51 14.03 3.06
C ALA A 267 -15.41 12.88 4.09
N GLY A 268 -14.31 12.81 4.83
CA GLY A 268 -14.03 11.68 5.73
C GLY A 268 -13.68 10.40 4.95
N PRO A 269 -13.74 9.22 5.60
CA PRO A 269 -13.42 7.96 4.95
C PRO A 269 -14.58 7.51 4.05
N GLN A 270 -14.31 7.32 2.76
CA GLN A 270 -15.27 6.76 1.80
C GLN A 270 -14.57 5.79 0.83
N PRO A 271 -15.31 4.88 0.17
CA PRO A 271 -14.78 4.11 -0.95
C PRO A 271 -14.15 5.03 -2.01
N VAL A 272 -13.00 4.63 -2.54
CA VAL A 272 -12.22 5.46 -3.46
C VAL A 272 -13.00 5.80 -4.74
N GLY A 273 -13.80 4.85 -5.25
CA GLY A 273 -14.65 5.05 -6.42
C GLY A 273 -15.67 6.18 -6.25
N ILE A 274 -16.19 6.43 -5.04
CA ILE A 274 -17.06 7.58 -4.77
C ILE A 274 -16.27 8.89 -4.88
N GLY A 275 -15.01 8.89 -4.44
CA GLY A 275 -14.10 10.02 -4.64
C GLY A 275 -13.85 10.27 -6.12
N PHE A 276 -13.55 9.22 -6.89
CA PHE A 276 -13.31 9.32 -8.33
C PHE A 276 -14.53 9.86 -9.08
N ALA A 277 -15.74 9.36 -8.79
CA ALA A 277 -16.96 9.84 -9.45
C ALA A 277 -17.30 11.31 -9.11
N ARG A 278 -16.80 11.84 -7.99
CA ARG A 278 -17.09 13.21 -7.50
C ARG A 278 -15.97 14.20 -7.77
N SER A 279 -14.95 13.81 -8.53
CA SER A 279 -13.80 14.65 -8.83
C SER A 279 -13.25 14.38 -10.23
N ARG A 280 -12.56 15.37 -10.82
CA ARG A 280 -12.06 15.28 -12.21
C ARG A 280 -10.60 14.87 -12.31
N CYS A 281 -9.77 15.17 -11.31
CA CYS A 281 -8.36 14.78 -11.27
C CYS A 281 -7.92 14.36 -9.86
N LEU A 282 -7.24 13.22 -9.75
CA LEU A 282 -6.56 12.81 -8.51
C LEU A 282 -5.23 13.55 -8.38
N VAL A 283 -4.99 14.11 -7.20
CA VAL A 283 -3.73 14.75 -6.83
C VAL A 283 -3.07 13.94 -5.71
N VAL A 284 -1.85 13.46 -5.96
CA VAL A 284 -1.04 12.67 -5.02
C VAL A 284 0.27 13.41 -4.72
N PRO A 285 0.27 14.37 -3.78
CA PRO A 285 1.40 15.25 -3.51
C PRO A 285 2.33 14.69 -2.41
N SER A 286 2.47 13.37 -2.39
CA SER A 286 3.16 12.66 -1.31
C SER A 286 4.64 13.03 -1.22
N ARG A 287 5.16 13.04 0.00
CA ARG A 287 6.61 13.21 0.24
C ARG A 287 7.35 11.88 0.21
N ALA A 288 6.63 10.79 0.49
CA ALA A 288 7.14 9.44 0.39
C ALA A 288 6.00 8.48 0.11
N GLU A 289 6.24 7.54 -0.79
CA GLU A 289 5.39 6.39 -1.06
C GLU A 289 6.27 5.16 -1.22
N SER A 290 5.68 3.98 -1.06
CA SER A 290 6.24 2.78 -1.66
C SER A 290 5.57 2.60 -3.02
N LEU A 291 4.74 1.57 -3.25
CA LEU A 291 3.87 1.48 -4.43
C LEU A 291 2.41 1.83 -4.05
N PRO A 292 1.95 3.08 -4.28
CA PRO A 292 0.67 3.54 -3.75
C PRO A 292 -0.53 2.98 -4.53
N TYR A 293 -1.35 2.16 -3.86
CA TYR A 293 -2.60 1.62 -4.43
C TYR A 293 -3.52 2.69 -5.00
N VAL A 294 -3.64 3.86 -4.35
CA VAL A 294 -4.52 4.93 -4.84
C VAL A 294 -4.15 5.43 -6.24
N VAL A 295 -2.86 5.37 -6.59
CA VAL A 295 -2.39 5.70 -7.95
C VAL A 295 -2.77 4.59 -8.92
N LEU A 296 -2.57 3.32 -8.54
CA LEU A 296 -3.03 2.19 -9.34
C LEU A 296 -4.55 2.25 -9.55
N GLU A 297 -5.34 2.44 -8.49
CA GLU A 297 -6.79 2.55 -8.54
C GLU A 297 -7.24 3.69 -9.47
N ALA A 298 -6.57 4.85 -9.45
CA ALA A 298 -6.88 5.95 -10.36
C ALA A 298 -6.54 5.62 -11.81
N VAL A 299 -5.41 4.96 -12.05
CA VAL A 299 -5.03 4.47 -13.38
C VAL A 299 -6.05 3.43 -13.88
N GLY A 300 -6.45 2.50 -13.01
CA GLY A 300 -7.49 1.51 -13.25
C GLY A 300 -8.82 2.17 -13.62
N ALA A 301 -9.21 3.24 -12.93
CA ALA A 301 -10.44 3.98 -13.20
C ALA A 301 -10.35 4.99 -14.38
N ARG A 302 -9.23 5.01 -15.12
CA ARG A 302 -8.93 6.02 -16.16
C ARG A 302 -9.06 7.47 -15.67
N MET A 303 -8.73 7.71 -14.40
CA MET A 303 -8.82 9.04 -13.81
C MET A 303 -7.55 9.86 -14.13
N PRO A 304 -7.70 11.12 -14.60
CA PRO A 304 -6.59 12.08 -14.66
C PRO A 304 -5.79 12.17 -13.36
N LEU A 305 -4.46 12.20 -13.46
CA LEU A 305 -3.56 12.14 -12.32
C LEU A 305 -2.50 13.26 -12.36
N ILE A 306 -2.33 13.94 -11.23
CA ILE A 306 -1.17 14.78 -10.90
C ILE A 306 -0.49 14.15 -9.70
N ALA A 307 0.77 13.75 -9.82
CA ALA A 307 1.49 13.03 -8.77
C ALA A 307 2.92 13.51 -8.62
N THR A 308 3.48 13.30 -7.43
CA THR A 308 4.89 13.58 -7.15
C THR A 308 5.83 12.48 -7.64
N ASP A 309 7.07 12.86 -7.96
CA ASP A 309 8.17 11.95 -8.30
C ASP A 309 8.79 11.33 -7.03
N VAL A 310 8.06 10.39 -6.42
CA VAL A 310 8.51 9.67 -5.22
C VAL A 310 8.11 8.21 -5.23
N GLY A 311 8.91 7.39 -4.55
CA GLY A 311 8.58 6.00 -4.34
C GLY A 311 8.50 5.22 -5.65
N GLY A 312 7.51 4.34 -5.73
CA GLY A 312 7.14 3.58 -6.92
C GLY A 312 6.16 4.30 -7.86
N ILE A 313 5.83 5.59 -7.65
CA ILE A 313 4.99 6.34 -8.60
C ILE A 313 5.60 6.34 -10.02
N PRO A 314 6.91 6.60 -10.21
CA PRO A 314 7.54 6.54 -11.53
C PRO A 314 7.46 5.16 -12.17
N GLU A 315 7.48 4.09 -11.37
CA GLU A 315 7.35 2.72 -11.85
C GLU A 315 5.93 2.45 -12.38
N ILE A 316 4.90 3.02 -11.74
CA ILE A 316 3.50 2.96 -12.18
C ILE A 316 3.32 3.72 -13.49
N THR A 317 3.87 4.93 -13.59
CA THR A 317 3.72 5.79 -14.77
C THR A 317 4.68 5.44 -15.91
N ALA A 318 5.61 4.51 -15.70
CA ALA A 318 6.58 4.10 -16.71
C ALA A 318 5.89 3.66 -18.01
N GLY A 319 6.38 4.17 -19.15
CA GLY A 319 5.79 3.92 -20.47
C GLY A 319 4.83 5.01 -20.95
N VAL A 320 4.45 5.96 -20.09
CA VAL A 320 3.68 7.16 -20.48
C VAL A 320 4.37 8.41 -19.95
N PRO A 321 4.64 9.42 -20.79
CA PRO A 321 5.25 10.67 -20.34
C PRO A 321 4.29 11.44 -19.43
N MET A 322 4.46 11.27 -18.12
CA MET A 322 3.71 11.96 -17.08
C MET A 322 4.59 13.06 -16.45
N PRO A 323 4.13 14.32 -16.39
CA PRO A 323 4.87 15.38 -15.71
C PRO A 323 4.73 15.22 -14.19
N LEU A 324 5.64 14.45 -13.58
CA LEU A 324 5.68 14.26 -12.13
C LEU A 324 6.25 15.50 -11.42
N VAL A 325 5.68 15.82 -10.26
CA VAL A 325 6.01 17.03 -9.48
C VAL A 325 7.09 16.72 -8.43
N PRO A 326 8.09 17.59 -8.20
CA PRO A 326 9.00 17.41 -7.07
C PRO A 326 8.25 17.38 -5.72
N PRO A 327 8.58 16.46 -4.80
CA PRO A 327 7.88 16.35 -3.53
C PRO A 327 8.04 17.59 -2.66
N GLY A 328 6.91 18.10 -2.13
CA GLY A 328 6.91 19.28 -1.25
C GLY A 328 6.91 20.62 -1.98
N ASP A 329 7.03 20.62 -3.30
CA ASP A 329 6.99 21.84 -4.12
C ASP A 329 5.55 22.29 -4.36
N VAL A 330 5.15 23.35 -3.66
CA VAL A 330 3.80 23.93 -3.74
C VAL A 330 3.58 24.62 -5.08
N ASP A 331 4.61 25.28 -5.62
CA ASP A 331 4.49 26.10 -6.82
C ASP A 331 4.38 25.19 -8.04
N ALA A 332 5.24 24.16 -8.14
CA ALA A 332 5.16 23.17 -9.22
C ALA A 332 3.84 22.39 -9.18
N LEU A 333 3.32 22.06 -7.99
CA LEU A 333 2.02 21.43 -7.86
C LEU A 333 0.88 22.34 -8.32
N ALA A 334 0.90 23.62 -7.93
CA ALA A 334 -0.09 24.60 -8.37
C ALA A 334 -0.08 24.78 -9.89
N VAL A 335 1.11 24.81 -10.53
CA VAL A 335 1.26 24.89 -12.00
C VAL A 335 0.65 23.68 -12.70
N GLN A 336 0.86 22.46 -12.19
CA GLN A 336 0.24 21.26 -12.79
C GLN A 336 -1.29 21.27 -12.60
N MET A 337 -1.77 21.69 -11.43
CA MET A 337 -3.20 21.85 -11.18
C MET A 337 -3.82 22.91 -12.11
N ASP A 338 -3.14 24.03 -12.32
CA ASP A 338 -3.52 25.08 -13.27
C ASP A 338 -3.61 24.53 -14.70
N SER A 339 -2.57 23.82 -15.14
CA SER A 339 -2.50 23.21 -16.47
C SER A 339 -3.67 22.24 -16.71
N PHE A 340 -4.05 21.45 -15.70
CA PHE A 340 -5.23 20.58 -15.78
C PHE A 340 -6.53 21.37 -15.98
N LEU A 341 -6.68 22.52 -15.33
CA LEU A 341 -7.86 23.36 -15.51
C LEU A 341 -7.90 24.06 -16.89
N VAL A 342 -6.75 24.31 -17.51
CA VAL A 342 -6.68 24.88 -18.87
C VAL A 342 -6.99 23.82 -19.92
N ASP A 343 -6.37 22.64 -19.80
CA ASP A 343 -6.48 21.57 -20.78
C ASP A 343 -6.73 20.21 -20.09
N PRO A 344 -7.96 19.95 -19.63
CA PRO A 344 -8.30 18.67 -19.02
C PRO A 344 -8.24 17.51 -20.02
N HIS A 345 -8.35 17.79 -21.33
CA HIS A 345 -8.32 16.77 -22.37
C HIS A 345 -6.95 16.10 -22.46
N ALA A 346 -5.86 16.87 -22.45
CA ALA A 346 -4.50 16.31 -22.46
C ALA A 346 -4.22 15.40 -21.26
N PHE A 347 -4.82 15.67 -20.10
CA PHE A 347 -4.71 14.79 -18.93
C PHE A 347 -5.56 13.52 -19.08
N ALA A 348 -6.73 13.62 -19.70
CA ALA A 348 -7.58 12.45 -20.01
C ALA A 348 -6.91 11.50 -21.02
N GLU A 349 -6.26 12.04 -22.06
CA GLU A 349 -5.49 11.24 -23.02
C GLU A 349 -4.34 10.49 -22.35
N ARG A 350 -3.59 11.17 -21.46
CA ARG A 350 -2.54 10.52 -20.65
C ARG A 350 -3.10 9.44 -19.74
N ALA A 351 -4.25 9.67 -19.10
CA ALA A 351 -4.90 8.67 -18.26
C ALA A 351 -5.33 7.43 -19.06
N ALA A 352 -5.87 7.61 -20.27
CA ALA A 352 -6.23 6.52 -21.17
C ALA A 352 -5.00 5.70 -21.61
N ALA A 353 -3.92 6.37 -22.03
CA ALA A 353 -2.68 5.71 -22.38
C ALA A 353 -2.09 4.92 -21.19
N LEU A 354 -2.11 5.52 -20.00
CA LEU A 354 -1.56 4.92 -18.79
C LEU A 354 -2.38 3.70 -18.33
N GLN A 355 -3.71 3.75 -18.42
CA GLN A 355 -4.57 2.59 -18.19
C GLN A 355 -4.23 1.44 -19.14
N GLY A 356 -3.99 1.74 -20.43
CA GLY A 356 -3.62 0.75 -21.44
C GLY A 356 -2.33 -0.01 -21.09
N VAL A 357 -1.30 0.72 -20.65
CA VAL A 357 -0.03 0.12 -20.19
C VAL A 357 -0.23 -0.66 -18.88
N ALA A 358 -0.98 -0.10 -17.92
CA ALA A 358 -1.16 -0.70 -16.61
C ALA A 358 -1.94 -2.02 -16.64
N ARG A 359 -2.92 -2.16 -17.55
CA ARG A 359 -3.71 -3.39 -17.72
C ARG A 359 -2.84 -4.61 -18.06
N GLN A 360 -1.65 -4.41 -18.61
CA GLN A 360 -0.71 -5.48 -18.95
C GLN A 360 0.31 -5.76 -17.85
N ARG A 361 0.49 -4.85 -16.89
CA ARG A 361 1.61 -4.87 -15.93
C ARG A 361 1.20 -5.00 -14.47
N PHE A 362 0.02 -4.47 -14.11
CA PHE A 362 -0.43 -4.35 -12.71
C PHE A 362 -1.72 -5.13 -12.50
N THR A 363 -1.68 -6.45 -12.70
CA THR A 363 -2.84 -7.34 -12.48
C THR A 363 -2.67 -8.16 -11.21
N VAL A 364 -3.77 -8.42 -10.48
CA VAL A 364 -3.74 -9.32 -9.30
C VAL A 364 -3.29 -10.72 -9.70
N GLN A 365 -3.64 -11.16 -10.91
CA GLN A 365 -3.21 -12.44 -11.47
C GLN A 365 -1.68 -12.52 -11.55
N GLU A 366 -1.02 -11.59 -12.25
CA GLU A 366 0.44 -11.55 -12.39
C GLU A 366 1.12 -11.45 -11.02
N MET A 367 0.61 -10.58 -10.14
CA MET A 367 1.11 -10.44 -8.77
C MET A 367 1.08 -11.78 -8.04
N THR A 368 -0.05 -12.51 -8.11
CA THR A 368 -0.25 -13.77 -7.39
C THR A 368 0.59 -14.89 -7.99
N GLU A 369 0.64 -15.00 -9.31
CA GLU A 369 1.43 -16.01 -10.02
C GLU A 369 2.92 -15.87 -9.72
N ARG A 370 3.46 -14.65 -9.74
CA ARG A 370 4.88 -14.40 -9.41
C ARG A 370 5.22 -14.69 -7.95
N ILE A 371 4.34 -14.35 -7.02
CA ILE A 371 4.55 -14.62 -5.59
C ILE A 371 4.45 -16.13 -5.31
N THR A 372 3.43 -16.78 -5.86
CA THR A 372 3.18 -18.20 -5.64
C THR A 372 4.23 -19.07 -6.34
N GLY A 373 4.67 -18.68 -7.54
CA GLY A 373 5.77 -19.32 -8.24
C GLY A 373 7.06 -19.29 -7.42
N LEU A 374 7.36 -18.19 -6.72
CA LEU A 374 8.47 -18.13 -5.77
C LEU A 374 8.30 -19.14 -4.62
N TYR A 375 7.08 -19.28 -4.07
CA TYR A 375 6.84 -20.28 -3.01
C TYR A 375 7.12 -21.69 -3.51
N PHE A 376 6.58 -22.05 -4.68
CA PHE A 376 6.75 -23.39 -5.25
C PHE A 376 8.21 -23.69 -5.56
N THR A 377 8.93 -22.75 -6.17
CA THR A 377 10.37 -22.90 -6.41
C THR A 377 11.13 -23.17 -5.09
N LEU A 378 10.82 -22.42 -4.03
CA LEU A 378 11.50 -22.62 -2.75
C LEU A 378 11.17 -23.97 -2.10
N LEU A 379 9.91 -24.38 -2.15
CA LEU A 379 9.46 -25.68 -1.62
C LEU A 379 10.08 -26.86 -2.39
N GLU A 380 10.27 -26.75 -3.70
CA GLU A 380 10.95 -27.77 -4.51
C GLU A 380 12.46 -27.85 -4.22
N THR A 381 13.08 -26.70 -3.90
CA THR A 381 14.51 -26.64 -3.57
C THR A 381 14.86 -27.02 -2.13
N GLU A 382 13.87 -27.31 -1.28
CA GLU A 382 14.08 -28.00 0.01
C GLU A 382 13.80 -29.51 -0.16
N PRO A 383 14.73 -30.32 -0.67
CA PRO A 383 14.58 -31.77 -0.60
C PRO A 383 14.81 -32.19 0.85
N ASP A 384 13.80 -32.82 1.47
CA ASP A 384 13.86 -33.68 2.67
C ASP A 384 15.16 -33.59 3.49
N ALA A 385 15.40 -32.43 4.11
CA ALA A 385 16.54 -32.25 5.00
C ALA A 385 16.21 -32.73 6.41
#